data_AF-A0A1F3ILK2-F1
#
_entry.id   AF-A0A1F3ILK2-F1
#
_cell.length_a   1.000
_cell.length_b   1.000
_cell.length_c   1.000
_cell.angle_alpha   90.00
_cell.angle_beta   90.00
_cell.angle_gamma   90.00
#
_symmetry.space_group_name_H-M   'P 1'
#
loop_
_entity.id
_entity.type
_entity.pdbx_description
1 polymer ?
#
loop_
_entity_poly.entity_id
_entity_poly.type
_entity_poly.pdbx_seq_one_letter_code
_entity_poly.pdbx_strand_id
1 'polypeptide(L)'
;MHNLFNLHRCNCYICVASAGHTYNYKRSKYAMTEQEAIKAHLTTNYISQNGMTFISGLCGGLKDARKISGRHMDTGDKFPDNSKCSKDDNGPYFRGHLGSWLGTMGYLALLDQIGKCYKPKSKAKITGSISAIKKCLKYFTTLSDDEIDIIYALRNAFFHDYSIFNKYNGKNNFFHLGHHPTKPIVKAPAENWDGNYNNVKLESQTWANLEAIGDLVEKIYEDLQQLALTNQLDIELDGGHEELFRRYIFVSSEKVK
;
A
#
# COMPACT_ATOMS: atom_id res chain seq x y z
N MET A 1 44.20 -24.86 4.25
CA MET A 1 43.09 -25.80 4.07
C MET A 1 41.85 -25.02 3.71
N HIS A 2 41.15 -25.49 2.68
CA HIS A 2 40.24 -24.73 1.83
C HIS A 2 38.94 -24.29 2.49
N ASN A 3 38.48 -23.10 2.05
CA ASN A 3 37.10 -22.60 2.07
C ASN A 3 36.07 -23.69 1.77
N LEU A 4 34.90 -23.63 2.42
CA LEU A 4 33.59 -23.99 1.86
C LEU A 4 32.48 -23.63 2.87
N PHE A 5 31.91 -22.42 2.75
CA PHE A 5 30.53 -22.17 3.16
C PHE A 5 29.81 -21.46 2.03
N ASN A 6 29.04 -22.26 1.29
CA ASN A 6 28.14 -21.83 0.22
C ASN A 6 27.00 -21.01 0.81
N LEU A 7 27.01 -19.70 0.56
CA LEU A 7 25.84 -18.86 0.68
C LEU A 7 25.00 -19.00 -0.60
N HIS A 8 23.85 -19.65 -0.49
CA HIS A 8 22.79 -19.58 -1.51
C HIS A 8 22.35 -18.12 -1.67
N ARG A 9 22.79 -17.51 -2.76
CA ARG A 9 22.20 -16.27 -3.28
C ARG A 9 20.90 -16.63 -3.99
N CYS A 10 19.76 -16.21 -3.43
CA CYS A 10 18.51 -16.08 -4.19
C CYS A 10 18.67 -14.96 -5.23
N ASN A 11 19.21 -15.32 -6.39
CA ASN A 11 19.12 -14.49 -7.58
C ASN A 11 17.71 -14.62 -8.16
N CYS A 12 16.86 -13.64 -7.89
CA CYS A 12 15.60 -13.46 -8.61
C CYS A 12 15.93 -12.83 -9.98
N TYR A 13 16.48 -13.62 -10.90
CA TYR A 13 16.53 -13.25 -12.32
C TYR A 13 15.16 -13.53 -12.92
N ILE A 14 14.34 -12.48 -13.08
CA ILE A 14 13.32 -12.51 -14.12
C ILE A 14 14.08 -12.34 -15.44
N CYS A 15 14.43 -13.45 -16.07
CA CYS A 15 14.80 -13.48 -17.48
C CYS A 15 13.57 -13.04 -18.29
N VAL A 16 13.54 -11.78 -18.72
CA VAL A 16 12.69 -11.37 -19.83
C VAL A 16 13.36 -11.89 -21.10
N ALA A 17 13.03 -13.12 -21.47
CA ALA A 17 13.36 -13.63 -22.79
C ALA A 17 12.49 -12.88 -23.81
N SER A 18 13.13 -11.99 -24.58
CA SER A 18 12.58 -11.40 -25.78
C SER A 18 12.39 -12.49 -26.83
N ALA A 19 11.21 -13.09 -26.89
CA ALA A 19 10.76 -13.85 -28.05
C ALA A 19 9.63 -13.04 -28.69
N GLY A 20 9.90 -12.52 -29.89
CA GLY A 20 8.97 -11.73 -30.71
C GLY A 20 7.75 -12.54 -31.16
N HIS A 21 6.83 -12.82 -30.24
CA HIS A 21 5.47 -13.18 -30.57
C HIS A 21 4.63 -11.90 -30.51
N THR A 22 4.48 -11.25 -31.65
CA THR A 22 3.42 -10.27 -31.86
C THR A 22 2.10 -11.02 -31.79
N TYR A 23 1.52 -11.14 -30.59
CA TYR A 23 0.12 -11.52 -30.44
C TYR A 23 -0.70 -10.44 -31.12
N ASN A 24 -1.19 -10.74 -32.32
CA ASN A 24 -2.21 -9.96 -33.02
C ASN A 24 -3.53 -10.14 -32.25
N TYR A 25 -3.62 -9.51 -31.08
CA TYR A 25 -4.85 -9.39 -30.33
C TYR A 25 -5.77 -8.52 -31.19
N LYS A 26 -6.74 -9.13 -31.87
CA LYS A 26 -7.83 -8.40 -32.53
C LYS A 26 -8.38 -7.42 -31.49
N ARG A 27 -8.12 -6.12 -31.66
CA ARG A 27 -8.58 -5.07 -30.75
C ARG A 27 -10.08 -5.29 -30.54
N SER A 28 -10.44 -5.58 -29.30
CA SER A 28 -11.83 -5.55 -28.83
C SER A 28 -12.46 -4.26 -29.34
N LYS A 29 -13.71 -4.35 -29.81
CA LYS A 29 -14.49 -3.21 -30.31
C LYS A 29 -14.74 -2.13 -29.23
N TYR A 30 -14.33 -2.39 -27.99
CA TYR A 30 -14.31 -1.45 -26.87
C TYR A 30 -12.89 -1.44 -26.29
N ALA A 31 -12.08 -0.47 -26.71
CA ALA A 31 -10.83 -0.14 -26.04
C ALA A 31 -11.17 0.77 -24.84
N MET A 32 -10.82 0.33 -23.63
CA MET A 32 -11.04 1.12 -22.42
C MET A 32 -10.15 2.35 -22.46
N THR A 33 -10.71 3.52 -22.23
CA THR A 33 -9.94 4.75 -22.11
C THR A 33 -9.15 4.78 -20.80
N GLU A 34 -8.12 5.62 -20.73
CA GLU A 34 -7.34 5.81 -19.50
C GLU A 34 -8.23 6.23 -18.31
N GLN A 35 -9.17 7.16 -18.54
CA GLN A 35 -10.07 7.62 -17.49
C GLN A 35 -11.03 6.53 -17.02
N GLU A 36 -11.52 5.67 -17.92
CA GLU A 36 -12.33 4.52 -17.53
C GLU A 36 -11.53 3.52 -16.70
N ALA A 37 -10.26 3.27 -17.03
CA ALA A 37 -9.40 2.38 -16.26
C ALA A 37 -9.09 2.94 -14.85
N ILE A 38 -8.79 4.25 -14.75
CA ILE A 38 -8.59 4.92 -13.46
C ILE A 38 -9.88 4.82 -12.64
N LYS A 39 -11.03 5.15 -13.22
CA LYS A 39 -12.32 5.07 -12.55
C LYS A 39 -12.63 3.65 -12.07
N ALA A 40 -12.36 2.64 -12.89
CA ALA A 40 -12.54 1.24 -12.53
C ALA A 40 -11.63 0.80 -11.38
N HIS A 41 -10.41 1.33 -11.32
CA HIS A 41 -9.46 1.01 -10.25
C HIS A 41 -9.75 1.76 -8.94
N LEU A 42 -10.33 2.95 -8.98
CA LEU A 42 -10.63 3.76 -7.80
C LEU A 42 -12.08 3.62 -7.28
N THR A 43 -12.94 2.86 -7.96
CA THR A 43 -14.33 2.66 -7.51
C THR A 43 -14.45 1.54 -6.48
N THR A 44 -15.22 1.77 -5.42
CA THR A 44 -15.58 0.76 -4.41
C THR A 44 -16.78 -0.10 -4.83
N ASN A 45 -17.44 0.28 -5.92
CA ASN A 45 -18.57 -0.44 -6.52
C ASN A 45 -18.11 -1.53 -7.47
N TYR A 46 -18.86 -2.63 -7.50
CA TYR A 46 -18.71 -3.66 -8.51
C TYR A 46 -19.15 -3.16 -9.89
N ILE A 47 -18.35 -3.45 -10.91
CA ILE A 47 -18.74 -3.19 -12.30
C ILE A 47 -19.23 -4.50 -12.89
N SER A 48 -20.51 -4.56 -13.26
CA SER A 48 -21.09 -5.74 -13.89
C SER A 48 -21.16 -5.54 -15.39
N GLN A 49 -20.43 -6.35 -16.17
CA GLN A 49 -20.45 -6.30 -17.63
C GLN A 49 -20.42 -7.72 -18.21
N ASN A 50 -21.33 -8.02 -19.13
CA ASN A 50 -21.43 -9.32 -19.81
C ASN A 50 -21.52 -10.52 -18.84
N GLY A 51 -22.22 -10.36 -17.71
CA GLY A 51 -22.36 -11.40 -16.69
C GLY A 51 -21.13 -11.61 -15.81
N MET A 52 -20.08 -10.80 -15.98
CA MET A 52 -18.89 -10.80 -15.14
C MET A 52 -18.92 -9.62 -14.16
N THR A 53 -18.45 -9.87 -12.93
CA THR A 53 -18.29 -8.84 -11.90
C THR A 53 -16.82 -8.45 -11.81
N PHE A 54 -16.50 -7.18 -12.02
CA PHE A 54 -15.15 -6.63 -11.94
C PHE A 54 -14.94 -5.94 -10.60
N ILE A 55 -13.80 -6.20 -9.96
CA ILE A 55 -13.45 -5.74 -8.61
C ILE A 55 -12.06 -5.13 -8.63
N SER A 56 -11.93 -3.89 -8.13
CA SER A 56 -10.61 -3.28 -7.91
C SER A 56 -9.88 -3.92 -6.73
N GLY A 57 -8.66 -4.41 -6.97
CA GLY A 57 -7.76 -4.89 -5.94
C GLY A 57 -7.38 -3.82 -4.92
N LEU A 58 -7.23 -2.55 -5.36
CA LEU A 58 -6.98 -1.43 -4.46
C LEU A 58 -8.16 -1.24 -3.49
N CYS A 59 -9.38 -1.22 -4.01
CA CYS A 59 -10.57 -1.00 -3.19
C CYS A 59 -10.90 -2.22 -2.32
N GLY A 60 -10.65 -3.43 -2.80
CA GLY A 60 -10.73 -4.65 -2.00
C GLY A 60 -9.77 -4.61 -0.81
N GLY A 61 -8.47 -4.34 -1.08
CA GLY A 61 -7.46 -4.21 -0.03
C GLY A 61 -7.75 -3.05 0.94
N LEU A 62 -8.32 -1.95 0.46
CA LEU A 62 -8.76 -0.83 1.31
C LEU A 62 -9.89 -1.24 2.25
N LYS A 63 -10.92 -1.96 1.75
CA LYS A 63 -12.00 -2.48 2.59
C LYS A 63 -11.48 -3.46 3.65
N ASP A 64 -10.55 -4.34 3.28
CA ASP A 64 -9.92 -5.27 4.22
C ASP A 64 -9.11 -4.54 5.30
N ALA A 65 -8.29 -3.56 4.90
CA ALA A 65 -7.51 -2.73 5.82
C ALA A 65 -8.43 -1.96 6.79
N ARG A 66 -9.51 -1.35 6.27
CA ARG A 66 -10.53 -0.65 7.09
C ARG A 66 -11.20 -1.58 8.10
N LYS A 67 -11.67 -2.74 7.65
CA LYS A 67 -12.31 -3.75 8.50
C LYS A 67 -11.40 -4.16 9.66
N ILE A 68 -10.12 -4.42 9.37
CA ILE A 68 -9.14 -4.89 10.37
C ILE A 68 -8.67 -3.75 11.29
N SER A 69 -8.64 -2.51 10.79
CA SER A 69 -8.21 -1.34 11.56
C SER A 69 -9.34 -0.64 12.32
N GLY A 70 -10.54 -1.22 12.39
CA GLY A 70 -11.66 -0.64 13.14
C GLY A 70 -12.22 0.63 12.49
N ARG A 71 -12.28 0.65 11.17
CA ARG A 71 -12.87 1.71 10.36
C ARG A 71 -14.07 1.21 9.57
N HIS A 72 -14.97 2.12 9.24
CA HIS A 72 -16.10 1.85 8.36
C HIS A 72 -15.59 1.43 6.99
N MET A 73 -16.04 0.28 6.46
CA MET A 73 -15.50 -0.30 5.22
C MET A 73 -15.69 0.62 4.01
N ASP A 74 -16.79 1.36 3.95
CA ASP A 74 -17.10 2.22 2.80
C ASP A 74 -16.49 3.62 2.90
N THR A 75 -16.48 4.24 4.09
CA THR A 75 -16.07 5.63 4.27
C THR A 75 -14.64 5.79 4.78
N GLY A 76 -14.08 4.78 5.47
CA GLY A 76 -12.78 4.89 6.14
C GLY A 76 -12.83 5.60 7.50
N ASP A 77 -14.02 6.07 7.91
CA ASP A 77 -14.22 6.73 9.19
C ASP A 77 -13.93 5.79 10.36
N LYS A 78 -13.31 6.34 11.41
CA LYS A 78 -13.05 5.60 12.65
C LYS A 78 -14.37 5.31 13.35
N PHE A 79 -14.53 4.12 13.89
CA PHE A 79 -15.66 3.89 14.80
C PHE A 79 -15.45 4.69 16.09
N PRO A 80 -16.46 5.44 16.58
CA PRO A 80 -16.34 6.29 17.77
C PRO A 80 -16.13 5.49 19.06
N ASP A 81 -16.38 4.18 19.01
CA ASP A 81 -16.14 3.24 20.08
C ASP A 81 -15.41 2.02 19.50
N ASN A 82 -14.18 1.76 19.97
CA ASN A 82 -13.40 0.56 19.65
C ASN A 82 -14.16 -0.75 19.97
N SER A 83 -15.34 -0.67 20.60
CA SER A 83 -16.20 -1.80 20.94
C SER A 83 -17.30 -2.15 19.91
N LYS A 84 -17.57 -1.31 18.89
CA LYS A 84 -18.69 -1.54 17.94
C LYS A 84 -18.25 -1.44 16.48
N CYS A 85 -17.93 -2.57 15.87
CA CYS A 85 -17.88 -2.69 14.41
C CYS A 85 -19.32 -2.65 13.83
N SER A 86 -19.45 -2.16 12.60
CA SER A 86 -20.71 -2.14 11.85
C SER A 86 -21.39 -3.50 11.89
N LYS A 87 -22.71 -3.54 12.12
CA LYS A 87 -23.51 -4.73 11.84
C LYS A 87 -23.35 -5.07 10.36
N ASP A 88 -22.59 -6.12 10.06
CA ASP A 88 -22.90 -6.92 8.89
C ASP A 88 -24.11 -7.79 9.27
N ASP A 89 -25.14 -7.72 8.45
CA ASP A 89 -26.43 -8.39 8.64
C ASP A 89 -26.27 -9.93 8.58
N ASN A 90 -25.59 -10.61 9.53
CA ASN A 90 -25.71 -12.05 9.89
C ASN A 90 -24.43 -12.70 10.52
N GLY A 91 -23.43 -11.97 11.00
CA GLY A 91 -22.15 -12.58 11.46
C GLY A 91 -21.73 -12.29 12.92
N PRO A 92 -21.00 -13.19 13.61
CA PRO A 92 -20.35 -12.88 14.87
C PRO A 92 -19.21 -11.86 14.65
N TYR A 93 -19.32 -10.72 15.33
CA TYR A 93 -18.44 -9.55 15.34
C TYR A 93 -16.95 -9.84 15.06
N PHE A 94 -16.47 -9.59 13.84
CA PHE A 94 -15.05 -9.35 13.65
C PHE A 94 -14.72 -7.94 14.15
N ARG A 95 -13.97 -7.84 15.26
CA ARG A 95 -13.61 -6.55 15.89
C ARG A 95 -12.25 -6.07 15.40
N GLY A 96 -12.26 -5.19 14.39
CA GLY A 96 -11.08 -4.39 14.08
C GLY A 96 -10.79 -3.38 15.18
N HIS A 97 -9.55 -2.92 15.28
CA HIS A 97 -9.18 -1.85 16.21
C HIS A 97 -8.16 -0.90 15.59
N LEU A 98 -8.21 0.37 16.01
CA LEU A 98 -7.20 1.36 15.62
C LEU A 98 -5.83 0.88 16.09
N GLY A 99 -4.83 1.04 15.22
CA GLY A 99 -3.49 0.53 15.46
C GLY A 99 -3.32 -0.98 15.28
N SER A 100 -4.23 -1.67 14.59
CA SER A 100 -4.01 -3.06 14.17
C SER A 100 -2.78 -3.17 13.27
N TRP A 101 -1.87 -4.10 13.60
CA TRP A 101 -0.65 -4.32 12.84
C TRP A 101 -0.97 -4.84 11.44
N LEU A 102 -1.86 -5.83 11.36
CA LEU A 102 -2.31 -6.39 10.09
C LEU A 102 -3.08 -5.36 9.25
N GLY A 103 -3.91 -4.53 9.89
CA GLY A 103 -4.57 -3.40 9.20
C GLY A 103 -3.56 -2.40 8.64
N THR A 104 -2.51 -2.09 9.43
CA THR A 104 -1.40 -1.24 8.98
C THR A 104 -0.65 -1.86 7.81
N MET A 105 -0.40 -3.17 7.83
CA MET A 105 0.20 -3.86 6.68
C MET A 105 -0.66 -3.70 5.43
N GLY A 106 -1.98 -3.86 5.53
CA GLY A 106 -2.91 -3.58 4.44
C GLY A 106 -2.71 -2.18 3.87
N TYR A 107 -2.73 -1.15 4.73
CA TYR A 107 -2.48 0.23 4.34
C TYR A 107 -1.11 0.46 3.68
N LEU A 108 -0.03 -0.14 4.22
CA LEU A 108 1.32 -0.02 3.65
C LEU A 108 1.41 -0.68 2.26
N ALA A 109 0.71 -1.80 2.03
CA ALA A 109 0.61 -2.42 0.71
C ALA A 109 -0.12 -1.51 -0.30
N LEU A 110 -1.17 -0.80 0.14
CA LEU A 110 -1.89 0.15 -0.72
C LEU A 110 -0.98 1.30 -1.15
N LEU A 111 -0.13 1.82 -0.25
CA LEU A 111 0.86 2.83 -0.62
C LEU A 111 1.84 2.32 -1.69
N ASP A 112 2.30 1.08 -1.59
CA ASP A 112 3.13 0.46 -2.63
C ASP A 112 2.39 0.34 -3.97
N GLN A 113 1.11 -0.02 -3.96
CA GLN A 113 0.32 -0.11 -5.19
C GLN A 113 0.10 1.27 -5.80
N ILE A 114 -0.33 2.26 -5.01
CA ILE A 114 -0.55 3.64 -5.46
C ILE A 114 0.73 4.22 -6.06
N GLY A 115 1.88 4.03 -5.39
CA GLY A 115 3.16 4.56 -5.87
C GLY A 115 3.70 3.88 -7.13
N LYS A 116 3.24 2.67 -7.45
CA LYS A 116 3.50 2.04 -8.78
C LYS A 116 2.59 2.62 -9.84
N CYS A 117 1.33 2.86 -9.49
CA CYS A 117 0.28 3.14 -10.47
C CYS A 117 0.20 4.60 -10.87
N TYR A 118 0.44 5.55 -9.95
CA TYR A 118 -0.05 6.91 -10.12
C TYR A 118 0.97 8.01 -9.81
N LYS A 119 0.76 9.15 -10.48
CA LYS A 119 1.30 10.47 -10.09
C LYS A 119 0.29 11.59 -10.38
N PRO A 120 0.31 12.69 -9.62
CA PRO A 120 -0.37 13.92 -10.02
C PRO A 120 0.24 14.49 -11.31
N LYS A 121 -0.60 14.99 -12.23
CA LYS A 121 -0.15 15.68 -13.46
C LYS A 121 0.74 16.88 -13.18
N SER A 122 0.47 17.59 -12.08
CA SER A 122 1.22 18.76 -11.64
C SER A 122 2.63 18.44 -11.14
N LYS A 123 2.94 17.17 -10.85
CA LYS A 123 4.26 16.75 -10.34
C LYS A 123 5.10 16.12 -11.44
N ALA A 124 6.39 16.49 -11.46
CA ALA A 124 7.38 15.85 -12.31
C ALA A 124 7.54 14.38 -11.94
N LYS A 125 7.78 13.53 -12.94
CA LYS A 125 8.04 12.11 -12.72
C LYS A 125 9.31 11.94 -11.88
N ILE A 126 9.20 11.26 -10.74
CA ILE A 126 10.36 10.88 -9.94
C ILE A 126 11.11 9.77 -10.67
N THR A 127 12.35 10.05 -11.07
CA THR A 127 13.25 9.12 -11.74
C THR A 127 14.22 8.48 -10.76
N GLY A 128 14.77 7.31 -11.11
CA GLY A 128 15.76 6.59 -10.32
C GLY A 128 15.19 5.41 -9.54
N SER A 129 16.06 4.68 -8.83
CA SER A 129 15.69 3.50 -8.05
C SER A 129 15.14 3.92 -6.69
N ILE A 130 13.89 4.38 -6.67
CA ILE A 130 13.11 4.64 -5.46
C ILE A 130 12.02 3.59 -5.31
N SER A 131 11.76 3.13 -4.08
CA SER A 131 10.67 2.18 -3.83
C SER A 131 9.30 2.84 -4.06
N ALA A 132 8.32 2.03 -4.44
CA ALA A 132 6.99 2.52 -4.79
C ALA A 132 6.31 3.24 -3.63
N ILE A 133 6.33 2.67 -2.42
CA ILE A 133 5.81 3.37 -1.22
C ILE A 133 6.46 4.75 -1.00
N LYS A 134 7.78 4.89 -1.16
CA LYS A 134 8.44 6.20 -1.02
C LYS A 134 7.99 7.17 -2.11
N LYS A 135 7.84 6.68 -3.34
CA LYS A 135 7.31 7.44 -4.47
C LYS A 135 5.88 7.95 -4.21
N CYS A 136 5.01 7.08 -3.70
CA CYS A 136 3.66 7.45 -3.25
C CYS A 136 3.71 8.59 -2.23
N LEU A 137 4.49 8.42 -1.16
CA LEU A 137 4.58 9.41 -0.09
C LEU A 137 5.12 10.76 -0.59
N LYS A 138 6.15 10.77 -1.45
CA LYS A 138 6.66 12.01 -2.07
C LYS A 138 5.63 12.71 -2.97
N TYR A 139 4.77 11.95 -3.63
CA TYR A 139 3.74 12.54 -4.50
C TYR A 139 2.52 13.06 -3.75
N PHE A 140 2.05 12.35 -2.72
CA PHE A 140 0.74 12.62 -2.13
C PHE A 140 0.80 13.16 -0.71
N THR A 141 1.99 13.45 -0.18
CA THR A 141 2.16 13.97 1.19
C THR A 141 3.16 15.11 1.25
N THR A 142 3.23 15.74 2.43
CA THR A 142 4.24 16.74 2.79
C THR A 142 5.25 16.20 3.81
N LEU A 143 5.35 14.87 3.96
CA LEU A 143 6.30 14.24 4.88
C LEU A 143 7.74 14.51 4.44
N SER A 144 8.62 14.64 5.43
CA SER A 144 10.06 14.74 5.20
C SER A 144 10.65 13.41 4.70
N ASP A 145 11.83 13.47 4.07
CA ASP A 145 12.52 12.27 3.59
C ASP A 145 12.86 11.28 4.72
N ASP A 146 13.14 11.79 5.93
CA ASP A 146 13.38 10.96 7.12
C ASP A 146 12.12 10.23 7.58
N GLU A 147 10.96 10.90 7.63
CA GLU A 147 9.68 10.28 7.96
C GLU A 147 9.30 9.20 6.93
N ILE A 148 9.52 9.49 5.65
CA ILE A 148 9.30 8.56 4.54
C ILE A 148 10.20 7.33 4.68
N ASP A 149 11.48 7.52 5.03
CA ASP A 149 12.43 6.43 5.25
C ASP A 149 12.04 5.57 6.45
N ILE A 150 11.51 6.17 7.52
CA ILE A 150 11.00 5.45 8.70
C ILE A 150 9.78 4.61 8.33
N ILE A 151 8.81 5.16 7.60
CA ILE A 151 7.62 4.41 7.15
C ILE A 151 8.03 3.25 6.24
N TYR A 152 8.99 3.48 5.34
CA TYR A 152 9.55 2.41 4.51
C TYR A 152 10.24 1.31 5.34
N ALA A 153 11.02 1.69 6.36
CA ALA A 153 11.65 0.74 7.28
C ALA A 153 10.62 -0.08 8.06
N LEU A 154 9.52 0.55 8.50
CA LEU A 154 8.41 -0.14 9.18
C LEU A 154 7.74 -1.16 8.24
N ARG A 155 7.49 -0.76 6.99
CA ARG A 155 6.99 -1.65 5.95
C ARG A 155 7.91 -2.86 5.78
N ASN A 156 9.22 -2.67 5.72
CA ASN A 156 10.16 -3.79 5.61
C ASN A 156 10.11 -4.73 6.83
N ALA A 157 10.11 -4.16 8.04
CA ALA A 157 9.97 -4.91 9.29
C ALA A 157 8.72 -5.80 9.31
N PHE A 158 7.57 -5.27 8.88
CA PHE A 158 6.32 -6.02 8.84
C PHE A 158 6.26 -7.07 7.73
N PHE A 159 6.67 -6.71 6.50
CA PHE A 159 6.45 -7.57 5.33
C PHE A 159 7.49 -8.68 5.17
N HIS A 160 8.69 -8.51 5.73
CA HIS A 160 9.73 -9.54 5.63
C HIS A 160 9.71 -10.47 6.84
N ASP A 161 9.52 -9.94 8.06
CA ASP A 161 9.70 -10.71 9.29
C ASP A 161 8.53 -10.59 10.27
N TYR A 162 7.46 -9.85 9.94
CA TYR A 162 6.36 -9.50 10.85
C TYR A 162 6.88 -9.06 12.23
N SER A 163 7.87 -8.18 12.24
CA SER A 163 8.64 -7.83 13.44
C SER A 163 8.63 -6.31 13.70
N ILE A 164 9.26 -5.90 14.81
CA ILE A 164 9.52 -4.50 15.16
C ILE A 164 10.96 -4.08 14.89
N PHE A 165 11.76 -4.93 14.26
CA PHE A 165 13.16 -4.66 13.93
C PHE A 165 13.34 -4.60 12.42
N ASN A 166 14.06 -3.60 11.94
CA ASN A 166 14.46 -3.54 10.54
C ASN A 166 15.97 -3.26 10.48
N LYS A 167 16.72 -4.16 9.83
CA LYS A 167 18.15 -3.97 9.53
C LYS A 167 18.30 -3.97 8.01
N TYR A 168 18.55 -2.80 7.42
CA TYR A 168 18.66 -2.68 5.97
C TYR A 168 19.74 -1.67 5.57
N ASN A 169 20.75 -2.14 4.81
CA ASN A 169 21.84 -1.30 4.27
C ASN A 169 22.47 -0.36 5.31
N GLY A 170 22.74 -0.86 6.52
CA GLY A 170 23.32 -0.06 7.61
C GLY A 170 22.36 0.90 8.31
N LYS A 171 21.10 1.01 7.86
CA LYS A 171 20.03 1.69 8.60
C LYS A 171 19.28 0.67 9.46
N ASN A 172 19.38 0.86 10.78
CA ASN A 172 18.74 -0.01 11.76
C ASN A 172 17.60 0.74 12.45
N ASN A 173 16.45 0.11 12.57
CA ASN A 173 15.31 0.64 13.31
C ASN A 173 14.81 -0.40 14.30
N PHE A 174 14.51 0.06 15.51
CA PHE A 174 13.79 -0.67 16.54
C PHE A 174 12.51 0.11 16.84
N PHE A 175 11.37 -0.47 16.50
CA PHE A 175 10.10 0.24 16.52
C PHE A 175 9.38 0.08 17.86
N HIS A 176 8.90 1.21 18.36
CA HIS A 176 7.79 1.25 19.31
C HIS A 176 6.52 1.58 18.54
N LEU A 177 5.54 0.70 18.62
CA LEU A 177 4.27 0.83 17.90
C LEU A 177 3.18 1.33 18.84
N GLY A 178 2.56 2.44 18.46
CA GLY A 178 1.47 3.03 19.23
C GLY A 178 0.29 3.41 18.34
N HIS A 179 -0.80 3.81 19.00
CA HIS A 179 -1.96 4.42 18.35
C HIS A 179 -2.42 5.55 19.27
N HIS A 180 -2.25 6.80 18.81
CA HIS A 180 -2.66 7.95 19.60
C HIS A 180 -3.15 9.06 18.67
N PRO A 181 -4.36 9.60 18.88
CA PRO A 181 -5.02 10.47 17.89
C PRO A 181 -4.27 11.79 17.63
N THR A 182 -3.43 12.24 18.57
CA THR A 182 -2.71 13.53 18.48
C THR A 182 -1.19 13.40 18.31
N LYS A 183 -0.64 12.19 18.23
CA LYS A 183 0.82 12.01 18.06
C LYS A 183 1.21 12.01 16.58
N PRO A 184 2.44 12.43 16.24
CA PRO A 184 2.90 12.44 14.84
C PRO A 184 2.85 11.04 14.22
N ILE A 185 2.86 10.94 12.90
CA ILE A 185 2.81 9.64 12.22
C ILE A 185 3.99 8.75 12.58
N VAL A 186 5.19 9.34 12.62
CA VAL A 186 6.41 8.69 13.08
C VAL A 186 7.27 9.70 13.83
N LYS A 187 8.16 9.22 14.68
CA LYS A 187 9.16 10.04 15.36
C LYS A 187 10.49 9.30 15.36
N ALA A 188 11.53 9.97 14.87
CA ALA A 188 12.90 9.46 14.94
C ALA A 188 13.33 9.23 16.40
N PRO A 189 14.21 8.25 16.66
CA PRO A 189 14.74 8.03 17.98
C PRO A 189 15.66 9.17 18.42
N ALA A 190 15.95 9.27 19.72
CA ALA A 190 16.95 10.20 20.22
C ALA A 190 18.37 9.73 19.90
N GLU A 191 18.59 8.41 19.89
CA GLU A 191 19.84 7.76 19.51
C GLU A 191 19.57 6.69 18.44
N ASN A 192 20.44 6.54 17.44
CA ASN A 192 20.26 5.45 16.47
C ASN A 192 20.52 4.09 17.13
N TRP A 193 19.65 3.11 16.88
CA TRP A 193 19.92 1.73 17.30
C TRP A 193 21.14 1.16 16.53
N ASP A 194 22.07 0.55 17.25
CA ASP A 194 23.31 0.00 16.70
C ASP A 194 23.12 -1.32 15.93
N GLY A 195 21.90 -1.89 15.94
CA GLY A 195 21.60 -3.16 15.31
C GLY A 195 21.97 -4.37 16.19
N ASN A 196 22.40 -4.16 17.43
CA ASN A 196 22.63 -5.24 18.39
C ASN A 196 21.39 -5.43 19.28
N TYR A 197 20.81 -6.63 19.26
CA TYR A 197 19.62 -6.93 20.05
C TYR A 197 19.86 -6.88 21.56
N ASN A 198 21.10 -7.02 22.01
CA ASN A 198 21.47 -6.94 23.43
C ASN A 198 21.61 -5.49 23.92
N ASN A 199 21.64 -4.49 23.02
CA ASN A 199 21.87 -3.08 23.34
C ASN A 199 20.63 -2.21 23.07
N VAL A 200 19.44 -2.81 23.13
CA VAL A 200 18.18 -2.10 22.88
C VAL A 200 17.87 -1.17 24.05
N LYS A 201 17.69 0.13 23.75
CA LYS A 201 17.39 1.18 24.73
C LYS A 201 16.11 1.93 24.38
N LEU A 202 15.50 2.59 25.37
CA LEU A 202 14.31 3.41 25.16
C LEU A 202 14.60 4.58 24.19
N GLU A 203 15.77 5.19 24.31
CA GLU A 203 16.24 6.31 23.49
C GLU A 203 16.46 5.90 22.03
N SER A 204 16.63 4.60 21.78
CA SER A 204 16.81 4.01 20.45
C SER A 204 15.53 3.60 19.75
N GLN A 205 14.37 3.85 20.37
CA GLN A 205 13.06 3.51 19.79
C GLN A 205 12.61 4.54 18.76
N THR A 206 12.45 4.08 17.52
CA THR A 206 11.69 4.80 16.50
C THR A 206 10.21 4.60 16.78
N TRP A 207 9.47 5.70 16.98
CA TRP A 207 8.04 5.61 17.28
C TRP A 207 7.21 5.64 16.00
N ALA A 208 6.19 4.77 15.89
CA ALA A 208 5.26 4.75 14.77
C ALA A 208 3.80 4.71 15.25
N ASN A 209 3.00 5.64 14.74
CA ASN A 209 1.57 5.75 15.01
C ASN A 209 0.76 5.01 13.96
N LEU A 210 0.36 3.80 14.29
CA LEU A 210 -0.37 2.92 13.38
C LEU A 210 -1.75 3.48 13.00
N GLU A 211 -2.39 4.23 13.91
CA GLU A 211 -3.65 4.93 13.61
C GLU A 211 -3.45 6.05 12.58
N ALA A 212 -2.43 6.88 12.78
CA ALA A 212 -2.14 7.99 11.87
C ALA A 212 -1.62 7.52 10.50
N ILE A 213 -0.97 6.36 10.42
CA ILE A 213 -0.67 5.71 9.13
C ILE A 213 -1.96 5.40 8.39
N GLY A 214 -2.96 4.83 9.07
CA GLY A 214 -4.29 4.61 8.48
C GLY A 214 -4.91 5.91 7.99
N ASP A 215 -4.91 6.97 8.80
CA ASP A 215 -5.44 8.29 8.40
C ASP A 215 -4.73 8.86 7.17
N LEU A 216 -3.40 8.70 7.11
CA LEU A 216 -2.61 9.14 5.96
C LEU A 216 -3.06 8.43 4.68
N VAL A 217 -3.23 7.10 4.71
CA VAL A 217 -3.61 6.35 3.50
C VAL A 217 -5.05 6.67 3.08
N GLU A 218 -5.97 6.82 4.03
CA GLU A 218 -7.34 7.27 3.73
C GLU A 218 -7.34 8.65 3.06
N LYS A 219 -6.52 9.59 3.55
CA LYS A 219 -6.38 10.92 2.95
C LYS A 219 -5.80 10.86 1.53
N ILE A 220 -4.75 10.06 1.32
CA ILE A 220 -4.16 9.84 -0.01
C ILE A 220 -5.22 9.25 -0.96
N TYR A 221 -6.02 8.29 -0.51
CA TYR A 221 -7.06 7.69 -1.33
C TYR A 221 -8.15 8.70 -1.72
N GLU A 222 -8.58 9.55 -0.79
CA GLU A 222 -9.49 10.67 -1.08
C GLU A 222 -8.88 11.60 -2.14
N ASP A 223 -7.61 11.98 -1.98
CA ASP A 223 -6.92 12.86 -2.93
C ASP A 223 -6.81 12.22 -4.33
N LEU A 224 -6.57 10.91 -4.42
CA LEU A 224 -6.58 10.17 -5.69
C LEU A 224 -7.94 10.25 -6.37
N GLN A 225 -9.04 10.08 -5.61
CA GLN A 225 -10.38 10.21 -6.17
C GLN A 225 -10.63 11.62 -6.71
N GLN A 226 -10.24 12.66 -5.97
CA GLN A 226 -10.39 14.05 -6.42
C GLN A 226 -9.55 14.35 -7.68
N LEU A 227 -8.29 13.89 -7.71
CA LEU A 227 -7.43 14.04 -8.88
C LEU A 227 -7.97 13.29 -10.09
N ALA A 228 -8.55 12.09 -9.90
CA ALA A 228 -9.18 11.35 -10.98
C ALA A 228 -10.43 12.08 -11.52
N LEU A 229 -11.30 12.56 -10.63
CA LEU A 229 -12.52 13.31 -11.01
C LEU A 229 -12.20 14.58 -11.82
N THR A 230 -11.08 15.23 -11.51
CA THR A 230 -10.63 16.45 -12.18
C THR A 230 -9.65 16.20 -13.34
N ASN A 231 -9.44 14.93 -13.72
CA ASN A 231 -8.49 14.52 -14.76
C ASN A 231 -7.07 15.07 -14.52
N GLN A 232 -6.64 15.11 -13.26
CA GLN A 232 -5.32 15.55 -12.79
C GLN A 232 -4.42 14.40 -12.32
N LEU A 233 -4.81 13.15 -12.60
CA LEU A 233 -4.05 11.95 -12.26
C LEU A 233 -3.52 11.27 -13.53
N ASP A 234 -2.24 10.91 -13.54
CA ASP A 234 -1.59 10.13 -14.61
C ASP A 234 -1.30 8.70 -14.15
N ILE A 235 -1.34 7.76 -15.10
CA ILE A 235 -0.84 6.39 -14.92
C ILE A 235 0.68 6.34 -15.16
N GLU A 236 1.42 5.75 -14.24
CA GLU A 236 2.88 5.60 -14.30
C GLU A 236 3.37 4.21 -14.72
N LEU A 237 2.45 3.27 -14.91
CA LEU A 237 2.77 1.91 -15.38
C LEU A 237 3.25 1.95 -16.84
N ASP A 238 4.26 1.15 -17.16
CA ASP A 238 4.86 1.10 -18.50
C ASP A 238 3.84 0.63 -19.56
N GLY A 239 2.93 -0.29 -19.20
CA GLY A 239 1.82 -0.70 -20.05
C GLY A 239 0.58 0.20 -19.97
N GLY A 240 0.66 1.34 -19.27
CA GLY A 240 -0.42 2.33 -19.16
C GLY A 240 -1.71 1.76 -18.57
N HIS A 241 -2.85 2.21 -19.09
CA HIS A 241 -4.18 1.83 -18.61
C HIS A 241 -4.52 0.35 -18.84
N GLU A 242 -3.99 -0.27 -19.89
CA GLU A 242 -4.17 -1.70 -20.17
C GLU A 242 -3.50 -2.56 -19.08
N GLU A 243 -2.29 -2.21 -18.66
CA GLU A 243 -1.63 -2.88 -17.53
C GLU A 243 -2.40 -2.65 -16.23
N LEU A 244 -2.81 -1.41 -15.96
CA LEU A 244 -3.58 -1.08 -14.76
C LEU A 244 -4.81 -1.97 -14.64
N PHE A 245 -5.60 -2.04 -15.73
CA PHE A 245 -6.83 -2.82 -15.76
C PHE A 245 -6.54 -4.32 -15.57
N ARG A 246 -5.63 -4.90 -16.35
CA ARG A 246 -5.36 -6.35 -16.33
C ARG A 246 -4.74 -6.83 -15.02
N ARG A 247 -3.91 -6.02 -14.38
CA ARG A 247 -3.15 -6.41 -13.20
C ARG A 247 -3.92 -6.21 -11.90
N TYR A 248 -4.77 -5.18 -11.83
CA TYR A 248 -5.38 -4.74 -10.58
C TYR A 248 -6.90 -4.79 -10.58
N ILE A 249 -7.55 -5.17 -11.68
CA ILE A 249 -8.98 -5.46 -11.72
C ILE A 249 -9.20 -6.97 -11.84
N PHE A 250 -9.78 -7.55 -10.81
CA PHE A 250 -10.15 -8.96 -10.77
C PHE A 250 -11.53 -9.17 -11.39
N VAL A 251 -11.73 -10.35 -11.98
CA VAL A 251 -13.01 -10.77 -12.53
C VAL A 251 -13.52 -11.95 -11.72
N SER A 252 -14.73 -11.83 -11.18
CA SER A 252 -15.47 -12.96 -10.62
C SER A 252 -16.63 -13.34 -11.55
N SER A 253 -16.76 -14.63 -11.83
CA SER A 253 -17.93 -15.20 -12.52
C SER A 253 -19.17 -15.29 -11.62
N GLU A 254 -18.99 -15.11 -10.31
CA GLU A 254 -20.08 -15.09 -9.37
C GLU A 254 -20.71 -13.69 -9.32
N LYS A 255 -22.04 -13.63 -9.36
CA LYS A 255 -22.75 -12.41 -9.02
C LYS A 255 -22.53 -12.13 -7.54
N VAL A 256 -21.70 -11.15 -7.24
CA VAL A 256 -21.59 -10.64 -5.87
C VAL A 256 -22.95 -9.99 -5.55
N LYS A 257 -23.66 -10.56 -4.57
CA LYS A 257 -24.96 -10.06 -4.10
C LYS A 257 -24.76 -8.86 -3.20
#